data_AF-A0A7S1STU8-F1
#
_entry.id   AF-A0A7S1STU8-F1
#
_cell.length_a   1.000
_cell.length_b   1.000
_cell.length_c   1.000
_cell.angle_alpha   90.00
_cell.angle_beta   90.00
_cell.angle_gamma   90.00
#
_symmetry.space_group_name_H-M   'P 1'
#
loop_
_entity.id
_entity.type
_entity.pdbx_description
1 polymer ?
#
loop_
_entity_poly.entity_id
_entity_poly.type
_entity_poly.pdbx_seq_one_letter_code
_entity_poly.pdbx_strand_id
1 'polypeptide(L)'
;GGGSGGDVDDIYWRHRREAVRLGRRLRKVQKRAVAARDGGDYSQARALWEEANRLRTQVEQLNWTAAERIEAELNAPVAPSATASPRLDLHGLHVAEALGALERRLAEMEAGVGVARAP
;
A
#
# COMPACT_ATOMS: atom_id res chain seq x y z
N GLY A 1 23.46 0.05 13.01
CA GLY A 1 23.65 -1.12 12.13
C GLY A 1 22.74 -0.96 10.96
N GLY A 2 23.30 -0.85 9.75
CA GLY A 2 22.54 -0.72 8.51
C GLY A 2 22.14 -2.11 7.99
N GLY A 3 20.94 -2.56 8.35
CA GLY A 3 20.04 -3.15 7.34
C GLY A 3 19.35 -1.97 6.68
N SER A 4 18.90 -1.99 5.43
CA SER A 4 17.65 -2.68 5.11
C SER A 4 17.26 -2.34 3.67
N GLY A 5 18.22 -2.28 2.73
CA GLY A 5 17.90 -2.06 1.31
C GLY A 5 17.30 -3.33 0.69
N GLY A 6 17.99 -4.46 0.89
CA GLY A 6 17.52 -5.77 0.45
C GLY A 6 16.31 -6.28 1.22
N ASP A 7 16.26 -6.08 2.54
CA ASP A 7 15.16 -6.58 3.37
C ASP A 7 13.83 -5.86 3.07
N VAL A 8 13.87 -4.53 2.83
CA VAL A 8 12.67 -3.76 2.43
C VAL A 8 12.18 -4.18 1.05
N ASP A 9 13.09 -4.35 0.09
CA ASP A 9 12.73 -4.81 -1.25
C ASP A 9 12.10 -6.21 -1.21
N ASP A 10 12.66 -7.13 -0.40
CA ASP A 10 12.13 -8.47 -0.22
C ASP A 10 10.74 -8.47 0.44
N ILE A 11 10.53 -7.65 1.48
CA ILE A 11 9.22 -7.48 2.13
C ILE A 11 8.21 -6.89 1.14
N TYR A 12 8.59 -5.84 0.41
CA TYR A 12 7.74 -5.20 -0.60
C TYR A 12 7.27 -6.21 -1.66
N TRP A 13 8.21 -6.94 -2.26
CA TRP A 13 7.89 -7.88 -3.34
C TRP A 13 7.06 -9.06 -2.85
N ARG A 14 7.30 -9.54 -1.64
CA ARG A 14 6.53 -10.63 -1.02
C ARG A 14 5.05 -10.27 -0.89
N HIS A 15 4.74 -9.07 -0.41
CA HIS A 15 3.36 -8.65 -0.16
C HIS A 15 2.67 -8.08 -1.40
N ARG A 16 3.39 -7.42 -2.31
CA ARG A 16 2.78 -6.75 -3.49
C ARG A 16 2.80 -7.53 -4.79
N ARG A 17 3.33 -8.76 -4.80
CA ARG A 17 3.46 -9.56 -6.02
C ARG A 17 2.15 -9.64 -6.83
N GLU A 18 1.03 -9.88 -6.15
CA GLU A 18 -0.25 -10.01 -6.83
C GLU A 18 -0.79 -8.67 -7.33
N ALA A 19 -0.70 -7.61 -6.52
CA ALA A 19 -1.08 -6.25 -6.93
C ALA A 19 -0.29 -5.81 -8.17
N VAL A 20 1.02 -6.10 -8.22
CA VAL A 20 1.86 -5.83 -9.39
C VAL A 20 1.43 -6.63 -10.61
N ARG A 21 1.09 -7.91 -10.44
CA ARG A 21 0.58 -8.77 -11.52
C ARG A 21 -0.72 -8.22 -12.11
N LEU A 22 -1.69 -7.87 -11.27
CA LEU A 22 -2.96 -7.28 -11.72
C LEU A 22 -2.76 -5.87 -12.30
N GLY A 23 -1.85 -5.06 -11.74
CA GLY A 23 -1.50 -3.74 -12.28
C GLY A 23 -0.91 -3.83 -13.69
N ARG A 24 -0.11 -4.86 -14.00
CA ARG A 24 0.38 -5.12 -15.36
C ARG A 24 -0.79 -5.47 -16.30
N ARG A 25 -1.73 -6.31 -15.86
CA ARG A 25 -2.93 -6.65 -16.63
C ARG A 25 -3.80 -5.41 -16.88
N LEU A 26 -4.05 -4.60 -15.85
CA LEU A 26 -4.78 -3.33 -15.93
C LEU A 26 -4.20 -2.44 -17.03
N ARG A 27 -2.89 -2.20 -17.01
CA ARG A 27 -2.21 -1.38 -18.04
C ARG A 27 -2.42 -1.95 -19.45
N LYS A 28 -2.40 -3.27 -19.62
CA LYS A 28 -2.65 -3.92 -20.91
C LYS A 28 -4.10 -3.72 -21.37
N VAL A 29 -5.07 -3.86 -20.48
CA VAL A 29 -6.50 -3.64 -20.78
C VAL A 29 -6.76 -2.17 -21.14
N GLN A 30 -6.20 -1.23 -20.38
CA GLN A 30 -6.32 0.20 -20.67
C GLN A 30 -5.74 0.56 -22.05
N LYS A 31 -4.56 0.03 -22.41
CA LYS A 31 -4.00 0.23 -23.74
C LYS A 31 -4.92 -0.28 -24.85
N ARG A 32 -5.54 -1.45 -24.65
CA ARG A 32 -6.53 -2.00 -25.59
C ARG A 32 -7.79 -1.15 -25.67
N ALA A 33 -8.27 -0.62 -24.54
CA ALA A 33 -9.45 0.24 -24.50
C ALA A 33 -9.24 1.53 -25.29
N VAL A 34 -8.05 2.13 -25.15
CA VAL A 34 -7.64 3.31 -25.93
C VAL A 34 -7.57 2.97 -27.41
N ALA A 35 -6.91 1.88 -27.79
CA ALA A 35 -6.82 1.46 -29.18
C ALA A 35 -8.19 1.19 -29.82
N ALA A 36 -9.12 0.54 -29.09
CA ALA A 36 -10.48 0.30 -29.57
C ALA A 36 -11.25 1.61 -29.79
N ARG A 37 -11.14 2.56 -28.85
CA ARG A 37 -11.75 3.89 -28.98
C ARG A 37 -11.20 4.63 -30.19
N ASP A 38 -9.89 4.67 -30.34
CA ASP A 38 -9.22 5.39 -31.42
C ASP A 38 -9.50 4.74 -32.80
N GLY A 39 -9.78 3.43 -32.82
CA GLY A 39 -10.26 2.70 -33.99
C GLY A 39 -11.77 2.81 -34.26
N GLY A 40 -12.51 3.55 -33.44
CA GLY A 40 -13.96 3.75 -33.60
C GLY A 40 -14.86 2.63 -33.04
N ASP A 41 -14.29 1.58 -32.43
CA ASP A 41 -15.06 0.53 -31.76
C ASP A 41 -15.37 0.92 -30.31
N TYR A 42 -16.34 1.83 -30.17
CA TYR A 42 -16.78 2.32 -28.87
C TYR A 42 -17.42 1.23 -27.99
N SER A 43 -18.00 0.20 -28.59
CA SER A 43 -18.62 -0.91 -27.86
C SER A 43 -17.57 -1.75 -27.14
N GLN A 44 -16.50 -2.12 -27.85
CA GLN A 44 -15.37 -2.83 -27.28
C GLN A 44 -14.60 -1.95 -26.30
N ALA A 45 -14.39 -0.67 -26.62
CA ALA A 45 -13.74 0.27 -25.71
C ALA A 45 -14.46 0.34 -24.36
N ARG A 46 -15.79 0.41 -24.35
CA ARG A 46 -16.61 0.44 -23.14
C ARG A 46 -16.43 -0.84 -22.30
N ALA A 47 -16.54 -2.02 -22.92
CA ALA A 47 -16.36 -3.28 -22.22
C ALA A 47 -14.95 -3.41 -21.60
N LEU A 48 -13.92 -2.95 -22.31
CA LEU A 48 -12.54 -2.93 -21.80
C LEU A 48 -12.37 -1.94 -20.65
N TRP A 49 -13.04 -0.78 -20.67
CA TRP A 49 -13.04 0.16 -19.55
C TRP A 49 -13.74 -0.41 -18.31
N GLU A 50 -14.84 -1.15 -18.48
CA GLU A 50 -15.50 -1.85 -17.38
C GLU A 50 -14.61 -2.95 -16.78
N GLU A 51 -13.84 -3.68 -17.59
CA GLU A 51 -12.81 -4.61 -17.10
C GLU A 51 -11.69 -3.86 -16.37
N ALA A 52 -11.19 -2.75 -16.94
CA ALA A 52 -10.13 -1.94 -16.33
C ALA A 52 -10.54 -1.38 -14.96
N ASN A 53 -11.78 -0.91 -14.83
CA ASN A 53 -12.29 -0.41 -13.54
C ASN A 53 -12.34 -1.52 -12.48
N ARG A 54 -12.81 -2.73 -12.84
CA ARG A 54 -12.80 -3.88 -11.93
C ARG A 54 -11.38 -4.26 -11.51
N LEU A 55 -10.44 -4.29 -12.45
CA LEU A 55 -9.03 -4.56 -12.16
C LEU A 55 -8.40 -3.48 -11.28
N ARG A 56 -8.73 -2.20 -11.48
CA ARG A 56 -8.25 -1.09 -10.66
C ARG A 56 -8.67 -1.26 -9.21
N THR A 57 -9.94 -1.52 -8.94
CA THR A 57 -10.44 -1.75 -7.58
C THR A 57 -9.75 -2.94 -6.91
N GLN A 58 -9.51 -4.03 -7.64
CA GLN A 58 -8.78 -5.18 -7.09
C GLN A 58 -7.31 -4.84 -6.76
N VAL A 59 -6.64 -4.07 -7.62
CA VAL A 59 -5.26 -3.61 -7.37
C VAL A 59 -5.20 -2.72 -6.14
N GLU A 60 -6.14 -1.79 -6.00
CA GLU A 60 -6.23 -0.89 -4.84
C GLU A 60 -6.44 -1.68 -3.54
N GLN A 61 -7.37 -2.64 -3.52
CA GLN A 61 -7.61 -3.50 -2.36
C GLN A 61 -6.38 -4.33 -1.98
N LEU A 62 -5.72 -4.95 -2.95
CA LEU A 62 -4.50 -5.74 -2.69
C LEU A 62 -3.36 -4.87 -2.18
N ASN A 63 -3.20 -3.65 -2.72
CA ASN A 63 -2.19 -2.71 -2.25
C ASN A 63 -2.47 -2.26 -0.81
N TRP A 64 -3.73 -2.02 -0.46
CA TRP A 64 -4.12 -1.67 0.90
C TRP A 64 -3.80 -2.79 1.90
N THR A 65 -4.21 -4.03 1.59
CA THR A 65 -3.89 -5.19 2.45
C THR A 65 -2.38 -5.45 2.52
N ALA A 66 -1.63 -5.23 1.44
CA ALA A 66 -0.18 -5.35 1.46
C ALA A 66 0.46 -4.27 2.35
N ALA A 67 -0.03 -3.04 2.31
CA ALA A 67 0.44 -1.96 3.16
C ALA A 67 0.30 -2.28 4.64
N GLU A 68 -0.87 -2.77 5.08
CA GLU A 68 -1.09 -3.18 6.47
C GLU A 68 -0.08 -4.24 6.94
N ARG A 69 0.24 -5.20 6.07
CA ARG A 69 1.21 -6.27 6.37
C ARG A 69 2.65 -5.76 6.41
N ILE A 70 3.03 -4.90 5.45
CA ILE A 70 4.35 -4.29 5.40
C ILE A 70 4.56 -3.43 6.65
N GLU A 71 3.60 -2.58 6.99
CA GLU A 71 3.64 -1.76 8.20
C GLU A 71 3.80 -2.62 9.45
N ALA A 72 2.99 -3.67 9.61
CA ALA A 72 3.06 -4.56 10.77
C ALA A 72 4.40 -5.31 10.87
N GLU A 73 4.98 -5.73 9.75
CA GLU A 73 6.27 -6.44 9.72
C GLU A 73 7.44 -5.49 10.03
N LEU A 74 7.43 -4.28 9.46
CA LEU A 74 8.46 -3.27 9.70
C LEU A 74 8.44 -2.69 11.11
N ASN A 75 7.24 -2.59 11.70
CA ASN A 75 7.02 -1.99 13.01
C ASN A 75 6.67 -3.03 14.09
N ALA A 76 6.95 -4.31 13.83
CA ALA A 76 6.79 -5.37 14.82
C ALA A 76 7.57 -5.00 16.09
N PRO A 77 6.98 -5.15 17.29
CA PRO A 77 7.61 -4.73 18.53
C PRO A 77 8.90 -5.51 18.75
N VAL A 78 10.04 -4.84 18.57
CA VAL A 78 11.30 -5.28 19.15
C VAL A 78 11.19 -5.05 20.66
N ALA A 79 11.64 -6.01 21.47
CA ALA A 79 11.49 -6.01 22.93
C ALA A 79 11.60 -4.59 23.53
N PRO A 80 10.65 -4.18 24.39
CA PRO A 80 10.54 -2.80 24.83
C PRO A 80 11.83 -2.36 25.53
N SER A 81 12.59 -1.50 24.85
CA SER A 81 13.71 -0.81 25.45
C SER A 81 13.17 0.48 26.05
N ALA A 82 13.33 0.65 27.36
CA ALA A 82 12.89 1.85 28.11
C ALA A 82 13.54 3.15 27.61
N THR A 83 14.55 3.06 26.73
CA THR A 83 15.29 4.19 26.17
C THR A 83 15.10 4.38 24.67
N ALA A 84 14.32 3.52 24.00
CA ALA A 84 14.12 3.65 22.56
C ALA A 84 13.12 4.77 22.23
N SER A 85 13.56 5.75 21.44
CA SER A 85 12.64 6.72 20.85
C SER A 85 11.61 5.98 19.99
N PRO A 86 10.33 6.40 19.99
CA PRO A 86 9.32 5.83 19.12
C PRO A 86 9.78 5.96 17.66
N ARG A 87 9.90 4.83 16.98
CA ARG A 87 10.24 4.76 15.56
C ARG A 87 9.04 4.23 14.79
N LEU A 88 8.78 4.84 13.65
CA LEU A 88 7.81 4.39 12.66
C LEU A 88 8.52 4.26 11.32
N ASP A 89 8.61 3.04 10.81
CA ASP A 89 9.15 2.74 9.50
C ASP A 89 8.01 2.59 8.49
N LEU A 90 8.01 3.44 7.46
CA LEU A 90 6.98 3.50 6.41
C LEU A 90 7.55 3.17 5.02
N HIS A 91 8.78 2.64 4.95
CA HIS A 91 9.37 2.27 3.66
C HIS A 91 8.55 1.15 3.00
N GLY A 92 8.48 1.16 1.66
CA GLY A 92 7.69 0.17 0.91
C GLY A 92 6.17 0.44 0.90
N LEU A 93 5.69 1.50 1.57
CA LEU A 93 4.32 2.00 1.45
C LEU A 93 4.21 3.03 0.32
N HIS A 94 3.07 3.04 -0.37
CA HIS A 94 2.72 4.16 -1.24
C HIS A 94 2.33 5.38 -0.39
N VAL A 95 2.40 6.58 -0.97
CA VAL A 95 2.18 7.84 -0.26
C VAL A 95 0.88 7.87 0.54
N ALA A 96 -0.25 7.48 -0.06
CA ALA A 96 -1.55 7.48 0.64
C ALA A 96 -1.60 6.48 1.80
N GLU A 97 -0.93 5.33 1.65
CA GLU A 97 -0.84 4.30 2.67
C GLU A 97 0.04 4.77 3.84
N ALA A 98 1.18 5.40 3.53
CA ALA A 98 2.11 5.96 4.51
C ALA A 98 1.46 7.09 5.33
N LEU A 99 0.69 7.97 4.68
CA LEU A 99 -0.07 9.01 5.37
C LEU A 99 -1.11 8.41 6.32
N GLY A 100 -1.89 7.43 5.87
CA GLY A 100 -2.87 6.76 6.72
C GLY A 100 -2.24 6.03 7.91
N ALA A 101 -1.08 5.39 7.73
CA ALA A 101 -0.32 4.77 8.80
C ALA A 101 0.19 5.79 9.82
N LEU A 102 0.74 6.91 9.33
CA LEU A 102 1.21 8.00 10.18
C LEU A 102 0.08 8.62 11.01
N GLU A 103 -1.08 8.91 10.39
CA GLU A 103 -2.25 9.46 11.08
C GLU A 103 -2.74 8.54 12.20
N ARG A 104 -2.88 7.23 11.93
CA ARG A 104 -3.27 6.25 12.96
C ARG A 104 -2.26 6.23 14.12
N ARG A 105 -0.97 6.22 13.80
CA ARG A 105 0.08 6.11 14.82
C ARG A 105 0.18 7.36 15.69
N LEU A 106 0.00 8.54 15.11
CA LEU A 106 -0.10 9.79 15.86
C LEU A 106 -1.30 9.78 16.81
N ALA A 107 -2.47 9.35 16.32
CA ALA A 107 -3.67 9.24 17.15
C ALA A 107 -3.49 8.26 18.34
N GLU A 108 -2.83 7.12 18.13
CA GLU A 108 -2.48 6.18 19.21
C GLU A 108 -1.56 6.80 20.25
N MET A 109 -0.54 7.55 19.81
CA MET A 109 0.39 8.23 20.71
C MET A 109 -0.31 9.33 21.51
N GLU A 110 -1.16 10.13 20.86
CA GLU A 110 -1.95 11.17 21.53
C GLU A 110 -2.90 10.58 22.57
N ALA A 111 -3.58 9.46 22.25
CA ALA A 111 -4.44 8.76 23.18
C ALA A 111 -3.64 8.18 24.38
N GLY A 112 -2.47 7.60 24.14
CA GLY A 112 -1.59 7.09 25.19
C GLY A 112 -1.01 8.18 26.10
N VAL A 113 -0.71 9.35 25.54
CA VAL A 113 -0.29 10.55 26.29
C VAL A 113 -1.44 11.14 27.11
N GLY A 114 -2.68 11.02 26.63
CA GLY A 114 -3.90 11.45 27.34
C GLY A 114 -4.18 10.63 28.60
N VAL A 115 -3.93 9.31 28.59
CA VAL A 115 -4.14 8.43 29.76
C VAL A 115 -3.08 8.65 30.83
N ALA A 116 -1.82 8.91 30.44
CA ALA A 116 -0.73 9.17 31.39
C ALA A 116 -0.79 10.56 32.08
N ARG A 117 -1.71 11.45 31.64
CA ARG A 117 -1.87 12.82 32.15
C ARG A 117 -3.12 13.05 33.01
N ALA A 118 -3.93 12.03 33.28
CA ALA A 118 -5.05 12.15 34.20
C ALA A 118 -4.52 12.18 35.66
N PRO A 119 -4.81 13.24 36.45
CA PRO A 119 -4.36 13.38 37.84
C PRO A 119 -5.08 12.43 38.81
#